data_AF-A0A9W7AX48-F1
#
_entry.id   AF-A0A9W7AX48-F1
#
_cell.length_a   1.000
_cell.length_b   1.000
_cell.length_c   1.000
_cell.angle_alpha   90.00
_cell.angle_beta   90.00
_cell.angle_gamma   90.00
#
_symmetry.space_group_name_H-M   'P 1'
#
loop_
_entity.id
_entity.type
_entity.pdbx_description
1 polymer ?
#
loop_
_entity_poly.entity_id
_entity_poly.type
_entity_poly.pdbx_seq_one_letter_code
_entity_poly.pdbx_strand_id
1 'polypeptide(L)' 'MFFNPISKYEEETDLEGVTLFSLHGPPRPLVSSTHITTLPIKSVQNITQCPVCLMSLKKTHIVMECLHRFCGECIEKR' A
#
# COMPACT_ATOMS: atom_id res chain seq x y z
N MET A 1 -10.43 30.29 -7.19
CA MET A 1 -10.53 29.17 -6.23
C MET A 1 -10.07 27.93 -6.97
N PHE A 2 -8.96 27.33 -6.54
CA PHE A 2 -8.43 26.12 -7.17
C PHE A 2 -9.01 24.91 -6.44
N PHE A 3 -9.93 24.21 -7.09
CA PHE A 3 -10.48 22.98 -6.55
C PHE A 3 -9.44 21.88 -6.54
N ASN A 4 -9.42 21.10 -5.47
CA ASN A 4 -8.49 19.98 -5.35
C ASN A 4 -8.81 18.90 -6.41
N PRO A 5 -7.88 18.60 -7.33
CA PRO A 5 -8.15 17.68 -8.45
C PRO A 5 -8.21 16.19 -8.03
N ILE A 6 -7.77 15.86 -6.81
CA ILE A 6 -7.74 14.48 -6.29
C ILE A 6 -8.96 14.22 -5.41
N SER A 7 -9.60 15.27 -4.89
CA SER A 7 -10.72 15.13 -3.99
C SER A 7 -11.99 14.69 -4.70
N LYS A 8 -12.78 13.87 -4.01
CA LYS A 8 -14.14 13.52 -4.46
C LYS A 8 -15.11 14.69 -4.27
N TYR A 9 -14.78 15.63 -3.39
CA TYR A 9 -15.62 16.76 -3.03
C TYR A 9 -15.01 18.06 -3.53
N GLU A 10 -15.84 19.07 -3.72
CA GLU A 10 -15.41 20.40 -4.09
C GLU A 10 -14.77 21.06 -2.86
N GLU A 11 -13.43 21.06 -2.80
CA GLU A 11 -12.66 21.62 -1.68
C GLU A 11 -11.50 22.47 -2.17
N GLU A 12 -11.09 23.43 -1.32
CA GLU A 12 -9.91 24.26 -1.56
C GLU A 12 -8.62 23.45 -1.43
N THR A 13 -7.59 23.87 -2.16
CA THR A 13 -6.26 23.25 -2.10
C THR A 13 -5.33 24.06 -1.20
N ASP A 14 -5.11 23.58 0.03
CA ASP A 14 -4.15 24.18 0.97
C ASP A 14 -2.71 23.74 0.67
N LEU A 15 -2.54 22.48 0.25
CA LEU A 15 -1.26 21.86 -0.10
C LEU A 15 -1.43 21.01 -1.36
N GLU A 16 -0.50 21.14 -2.30
CA GLU A 16 -0.55 20.41 -3.57
C GLU A 16 -0.47 18.90 -3.33
N GLY A 17 -1.37 18.15 -3.99
CA GLY A 17 -1.41 16.69 -3.89
C GLY A 17 -2.04 16.15 -2.60
N VAL A 18 -2.57 17.01 -1.71
CA VAL A 18 -3.12 16.61 -0.42
C VAL A 18 -4.55 17.13 -0.27
N THR A 19 -5.50 16.25 0.10
CA THR A 19 -6.89 16.63 0.39
C THR A 19 -6.99 17.25 1.80
N LEU A 20 -8.03 18.05 2.06
CA LEU A 20 -8.23 18.63 3.39
C LEU A 20 -8.45 17.54 4.46
N PHE A 21 -9.08 16.42 4.08
CA PHE A 21 -9.23 15.26 4.96
C PHE A 21 -7.88 14.62 5.32
N SER A 22 -6.96 14.47 4.37
CA SER A 22 -5.64 13.91 4.65
C SER A 22 -4.79 14.83 5.53
N LEU A 23 -4.96 16.15 5.39
CA LEU A 23 -4.22 17.15 6.14
C LEU A 23 -4.69 17.27 7.60
N HIS A 24 -6.02 17.27 7.81
CA HIS A 24 -6.62 17.57 9.11
C HIS A 24 -7.26 16.36 9.79
N GLY A 25 -7.29 15.20 9.14
CA GLY A 25 -7.89 13.98 9.65
C GLY A 25 -7.19 13.48 10.91
N PRO A 26 -7.93 12.89 11.87
CA PRO A 26 -7.32 12.29 13.05
C PRO A 26 -6.49 11.06 12.66
N PRO A 27 -5.45 10.71 13.45
CA PRO A 27 -4.71 9.47 13.25
C PRO A 27 -5.64 8.27 13.39
N ARG A 28 -5.44 7.24 12.55
CA ARG A 28 -6.18 5.98 12.70
C ARG A 28 -5.84 5.35 14.06
N PRO A 29 -6.83 5.06 14.92
CA PRO A 29 -6.56 4.47 16.22
C PRO A 29 -5.95 3.09 16.05
N LEU A 30 -4.93 2.77 16.84
CA LEU A 30 -4.40 1.42 16.90
C LEU A 30 -5.44 0.50 17.55
N VAL A 31 -5.72 -0.64 16.92
CA VAL A 31 -6.60 -1.64 17.51
C VAL A 31 -5.82 -2.40 18.60
N SER A 32 -6.10 -2.10 19.87
CA SER A 32 -5.53 -2.80 21.04
C SER A 32 -6.13 -4.21 21.14
N SER A 33 -5.26 -5.22 21.27
CA SER A 33 -5.46 -6.58 20.76
C SER A 33 -6.34 -7.53 21.59
N THR A 34 -7.32 -8.16 20.92
CA THR A 34 -7.75 -9.59 21.04
C THR A 34 -8.51 -10.07 19.80
N HIS A 35 -8.94 -9.17 18.91
CA HIS A 35 -9.73 -9.53 17.73
C HIS A 35 -8.88 -10.27 16.69
N ILE A 36 -9.10 -11.59 16.55
CA ILE A 36 -8.55 -12.39 15.46
C ILE A 36 -9.46 -12.21 14.25
N THR A 37 -8.90 -11.67 13.17
CA THR A 37 -9.61 -11.59 11.89
C THR A 37 -9.13 -12.72 10.99
N THR A 38 -10.05 -13.60 10.59
CA THR A 38 -9.78 -14.61 9.57
C THR A 38 -9.91 -13.98 8.18
N LEU A 39 -8.91 -14.19 7.34
CA LEU A 39 -8.91 -13.71 5.96
C LEU A 39 -8.68 -14.90 5.03
N PRO A 40 -9.46 -15.02 3.93
CA PRO A 40 -9.15 -16.00 2.89
C PRO A 40 -7.76 -15.73 2.32
N ILE A 41 -6.94 -16.76 2.14
CA ILE A 41 -5.59 -16.59 1.56
C ILE A 41 -5.65 -15.88 0.21
N LYS A 42 -6.69 -16.15 -0.59
CA LYS A 42 -6.92 -15.51 -1.89
C LYS A 42 -7.05 -13.98 -1.82
N SER A 43 -7.48 -13.41 -0.70
CA SER A 43 -7.60 -11.94 -0.58
C SER A 43 -6.25 -11.24 -0.41
N VAL A 44 -5.21 -11.97 0.01
CA VAL A 44 -3.85 -11.42 0.22
C VAL A 44 -2.81 -11.95 -0.77
N GLN A 45 -3.17 -12.95 -1.60
CA GLN A 45 -2.27 -13.54 -2.58
C GLN A 45 -1.65 -12.50 -3.53
N ASN A 46 -2.47 -11.61 -4.10
CA ASN A 46 -2.00 -10.60 -5.07
C ASN A 46 -0.91 -9.67 -4.51
N ILE A 47 -0.86 -9.47 -3.19
CA ILE A 47 0.12 -8.58 -2.54
C ILE A 47 1.27 -9.35 -1.86
N THR A 48 1.17 -10.68 -1.73
CA THR A 48 2.17 -11.52 -1.05
C THR A 48 2.86 -12.53 -1.96
N GLN A 49 2.43 -12.66 -3.22
CA GLN A 49 2.98 -13.60 -4.18
C GLN A 49 4.13 -12.98 -5.01
N CYS A 50 5.20 -13.72 -5.21
CA CYS A 50 6.28 -13.34 -6.11
C CYS A 50 5.84 -13.52 -7.57
N PRO A 51 5.97 -12.49 -8.43
CA PRO A 51 5.58 -12.60 -9.84
C PRO A 51 6.52 -13.49 -10.67
N VAL A 52 7.69 -13.89 -10.14
CA VAL A 52 8.66 -14.75 -10.84
C VAL A 52 8.41 -16.23 -10.57
N CYS A 53 8.34 -16.64 -9.30
CA CYS A 53 8.19 -18.05 -8.94
C CYS A 53 6.75 -18.45 -8.58
N LEU A 54 5.82 -17.50 -8.55
CA LEU A 54 4.40 -17.69 -8.21
C LEU A 54 4.14 -18.25 -6.79
N MET A 55 5.17 -18.32 -5.95
CA MET A 55 5.07 -18.68 -4.54
C MET A 55 4.98 -17.42 -3.67
N SER A 56 4.73 -17.60 -2.36
CA SER A 56 4.81 -16.49 -1.42
C SER A 56 6.21 -15.86 -1.41
N LEU A 57 6.26 -14.53 -1.27
CA LEU A 57 7.49 -13.76 -1.18
C LEU A 57 8.35 -14.24 -0.01
N LYS A 58 9.62 -14.52 -0.29
CA LYS A 58 10.65 -14.90 0.69
C LYS A 58 11.87 -14.01 0.47
N LYS A 59 12.47 -13.50 1.57
CA LYS A 59 13.60 -12.55 1.50
C LYS A 59 13.32 -11.43 0.48
N THR A 60 12.27 -10.64 0.73
CA THR A 60 11.71 -9.73 -0.28
C THR A 60 12.76 -8.72 -0.76
N HIS A 61 13.00 -8.69 -2.07
CA HIS A 61 13.75 -7.64 -2.76
C HIS A 61 12.77 -6.64 -3.39
N ILE A 62 13.09 -5.35 -3.31
CA ILE A 62 12.25 -4.26 -3.85
C ILE A 62 13.08 -3.45 -4.86
N VAL A 63 12.56 -3.30 -6.07
CA VAL A 63 13.18 -2.43 -7.08
C VAL A 63 12.81 -0.99 -6.75
N MET A 64 13.77 -0.17 -6.35
CA MET A 64 13.49 1.18 -5.80
C MET A 64 12.80 2.13 -6.79
N GLU A 65 13.03 1.96 -8.09
CA GLU A 65 12.41 2.80 -9.13
C GLU A 65 10.91 2.55 -9.30
N CYS A 66 10.45 1.30 -9.18
CA CYS A 66 9.06 0.92 -9.45
C CYS A 66 8.33 0.25 -8.28
N LEU A 67 9.03 0.07 -7.15
CA LEU A 67 8.55 -0.58 -5.92
C LEU A 67 7.95 -1.99 -6.11
N HIS A 68 8.22 -2.65 -7.24
CA HIS A 68 7.84 -4.03 -7.45
C HIS A 68 8.66 -4.97 -6.54
N ARG A 69 7.98 -5.99 -6.02
CA ARG A 69 8.49 -6.90 -4.99
C ARG A 69 8.76 -8.29 -5.56
N PHE A 70 9.91 -8.87 -5.23
CA PHE A 70 10.35 -10.19 -5.68
C PHE A 70 10.96 -10.99 -4.53
N CYS A 71 11.12 -12.30 -4.68
CA CYS A 71 12.01 -13.05 -3.80
C CYS A 71 13.47 -12.69 -4.13
N GLY A 72 14.34 -12.52 -3.13
CA GLY A 72 15.76 -12.21 -3.34
C GLY A 72 16.42 -13.21 -4.29
N GLU A 73 16.26 -14.50 -4.03
CA GLU A 73 16.82 -15.58 -4.88
C GLU A 73 16.27 -15.61 -6.32
N CYS A 74 15.10 -15.01 -6.57
CA CYS A 74 14.51 -14.96 -7.91
C CYS A 74 15.06 -13.82 -8.78
N ILE A 75 15.64 -12.78 -8.18
CA ILE A 75 16.13 -11.60 -8.90
C ILE A 75 17.65 -11.38 -8.74
N GLU A 76 18.26 -11.81 -7.62
CA GLU A 76 19.70 -11.70 -7.35
C GLU A 76 20.57 -12.62 -8.24
N LYS A 77 19.96 -13.64 -8.87
CA LYS A 77 20.64 -14.60 -9.75
C LYS A 77 20.42 -14.31 -11.25
N ARG A 78 19.85 -13.16 -11.59
CA ARG A 78 19.57 -12.77 -12.98
C ARG A 78 20.56 -11.75 -13.50
#